data_AF-A0A9E6BBU8-F1
#
_entry.id   AF-A0A9E6BBU8-F1
#
_cell.length_a   1.000
_cell.length_b   1.000
_cell.length_c   1.000
_cell.angle_alpha   90.00
_cell.angle_beta   90.00
_cell.angle_gamma   90.00
#
_symmetry.space_group_name_H-M   'P 1'
#
loop_
_entity.id
_entity.type
_entity.pdbx_description
1 polymer ?
#
loop_
_entity_poly.entity_id
_entity_poly.type
_entity_poly.pdbx_seq_one_letter_code
_entity_poly.pdbx_strand_id
1 'polypeptide(L)'
;MAKAKAKKAFKIGFFEALIILVILAVVAVIVVTPLSSGSVGKAEKKADDKARSIYAAAQSMITDIYENDPQSFREGEITPKEGGIIDLSSLAQATETEANHIKSIKYTDKGLIYYLMYDSGKAVVIYSNGKWNSLNQ
;
A
#
# COMPACT_ATOMS: atom_id res chain seq x y z
N MET A 1 3.78 42.17 26.81
CA MET A 1 4.33 41.17 25.86
C MET A 1 3.50 39.90 25.97
N ALA A 2 2.83 39.46 24.90
CA ALA A 2 2.44 38.07 24.67
C ALA A 2 2.00 37.93 23.21
N LYS A 3 2.87 37.36 22.37
CA LYS A 3 2.54 36.99 20.98
C LYS A 3 1.68 35.71 21.04
N ALA A 4 0.38 35.82 20.74
CA ALA A 4 -0.46 34.64 20.54
C ALA A 4 -0.11 34.00 19.18
N LYS A 5 0.47 32.80 19.22
CA LYS A 5 0.72 31.97 18.05
C LYS A 5 -0.61 31.57 17.42
N ALA A 6 -0.87 31.99 16.19
CA ALA A 6 -1.99 31.49 15.40
C ALA A 6 -1.83 29.97 15.19
N LYS A 7 -2.69 29.17 15.83
CA LYS A 7 -2.86 27.76 15.48
C LYS A 7 -3.55 27.71 14.12
N LYS A 8 -2.81 27.34 13.08
CA LYS A 8 -3.34 27.08 11.75
C LYS A 8 -4.37 25.95 11.89
N ALA A 9 -5.66 26.28 11.77
CA ALA A 9 -6.71 25.27 11.71
C ALA A 9 -6.47 24.41 10.47
N PHE A 10 -6.24 23.12 10.69
CA PHE A 10 -6.06 22.13 9.64
C PHE A 10 -7.42 21.94 8.95
N LYS A 11 -7.63 22.65 7.84
CA LYS A 11 -8.83 22.51 7.02
C LYS A 11 -8.69 21.24 6.18
N ILE A 12 -9.00 20.09 6.78
CA ILE A 12 -9.21 18.84 6.04
C ILE A 12 -10.49 19.04 5.22
N GLY A 13 -10.42 18.84 3.91
CA GLY A 13 -11.62 18.83 3.07
C GLY A 13 -12.52 17.66 3.45
N PHE A 14 -13.84 17.80 3.34
CA PHE A 14 -14.81 16.74 3.70
C PHE A 14 -14.49 15.39 3.03
N PHE A 15 -13.94 15.41 1.81
CA PHE A 15 -13.48 14.24 1.08
C PHE A 15 -12.25 13.55 1.70
N GLU A 16 -11.23 14.31 2.13
CA GLU A 16 -10.03 13.74 2.77
C GLU A 16 -10.37 13.08 4.11
N ALA A 17 -11.31 13.66 4.87
CA ALA A 17 -11.75 13.09 6.14
C ALA A 17 -12.45 11.73 5.97
N LEU A 18 -13.24 11.57 4.90
CA LEU A 18 -13.93 10.31 4.60
C LEU A 18 -12.93 9.22 4.18
N ILE A 19 -11.91 9.58 3.38
CA ILE A 19 -10.84 8.65 2.99
C ILE A 19 -10.09 8.16 4.23
N ILE A 20 -9.75 9.06 5.16
CA ILE A 20 -9.06 8.69 6.41
C ILE A 20 -9.94 7.78 7.29
N LEU A 21 -11.25 8.06 7.39
CA LEU A 21 -12.17 7.21 8.16
C LEU A 21 -12.32 5.81 7.58
N VAL A 22 -12.36 5.68 6.25
CA VAL A 22 -12.38 4.37 5.58
C VAL A 22 -11.07 3.63 5.82
N ILE A 23 -9.92 4.31 5.75
CA ILE A 23 -8.62 3.70 6.06
C ILE A 23 -8.58 3.22 7.52
N LEU A 24 -9.04 4.03 8.48
CA LEU A 24 -9.08 3.66 9.89
C LEU A 24 -9.99 2.46 10.15
N ALA A 25 -11.14 2.37 9.48
CA ALA A 25 -12.04 1.23 9.61
C ALA A 25 -11.40 -0.07 9.10
N VAL A 26 -10.70 -0.02 7.96
CA VAL A 26 -10.00 -1.19 7.40
C VAL A 26 -8.83 -1.61 8.30
N VAL A 27 -8.04 -0.64 8.80
CA VAL A 27 -6.94 -0.89 9.74
C VAL A 27 -7.44 -1.48 11.06
N ALA A 28 -8.59 -1.05 11.56
CA ALA A 28 -9.16 -1.58 12.81
C ALA A 28 -9.60 -3.04 12.67
N VAL A 29 -10.23 -3.42 11.55
CA VAL A 29 -10.59 -4.82 11.27
C VAL A 29 -9.33 -5.70 11.20
N ILE A 30 -8.28 -5.18 10.59
CA ILE A 30 -6.98 -5.82 10.47
C ILE A 30 -6.30 -6.11 11.81
N VAL A 31 -6.34 -5.18 12.78
CA VAL A 31 -5.63 -5.34 14.07
C VAL A 31 -6.34 -6.32 15.00
N VAL A 32 -7.66 -6.50 14.87
CA VAL A 32 -8.50 -7.15 15.89
C VAL A 32 -8.67 -8.66 15.69
N THR A 33 -8.31 -9.23 14.54
CA THR A 33 -8.48 -10.67 14.29
C THR A 33 -7.16 -11.45 14.32
N PRO A 34 -6.74 -12.03 15.46
CA PRO A 34 -5.78 -13.11 15.46
C PRO A 34 -6.52 -14.46 15.51
N LEU A 35 -5.98 -15.48 14.81
CA LEU A 35 -5.63 -16.83 15.35
C LEU A 35 -5.70 -17.96 14.29
N SER A 36 -4.57 -18.61 14.03
CA SER A 36 -4.32 -20.06 14.25
C SER A 36 -2.92 -20.43 13.71
N SER A 37 -2.25 -21.45 14.26
CA SER A 37 -0.78 -21.44 14.42
C SER A 37 -0.02 -22.67 13.87
N GLY A 38 -0.47 -23.31 12.78
CA GLY A 38 0.23 -24.50 12.22
C GLY A 38 0.36 -24.51 10.70
N SER A 39 -0.77 -24.56 10.00
CA SER A 39 -0.85 -24.46 8.54
C SER A 39 -0.69 -23.02 8.04
N VAL A 40 -0.98 -22.09 8.94
CA VAL A 40 -0.99 -20.65 8.73
C VAL A 40 0.42 -20.13 8.43
N GLY A 41 1.45 -20.57 9.16
CA GLY A 41 2.82 -20.10 8.91
C GLY A 41 3.35 -20.40 7.51
N LYS A 42 2.88 -21.47 6.83
CA LYS A 42 3.27 -21.75 5.43
C LYS A 42 2.50 -20.89 4.43
N ALA A 43 1.22 -20.65 4.66
CA ALA A 43 0.41 -19.78 3.82
C ALA A 43 0.85 -18.32 3.95
N GLU A 44 1.15 -17.89 5.18
CA GLU A 44 1.72 -16.60 5.54
C GLU A 44 3.08 -16.41 4.87
N LYS A 45 4.00 -17.36 5.01
CA LYS A 45 5.31 -17.27 4.33
C LYS A 45 5.18 -17.15 2.81
N LYS A 46 4.27 -17.91 2.19
CA LYS A 46 4.01 -17.79 0.74
C LYS A 46 3.42 -16.44 0.38
N ALA A 47 2.52 -15.89 1.19
CA ALA A 47 1.95 -14.58 0.97
C ALA A 47 3.01 -13.48 1.13
N ASP A 48 3.90 -13.61 2.12
CA ASP A 48 5.03 -12.70 2.36
C ASP A 48 6.00 -12.68 1.20
N ASP A 49 6.45 -13.87 0.76
CA ASP A 49 7.37 -14.00 -0.36
C ASP A 49 6.75 -13.40 -1.63
N LYS A 50 5.45 -13.62 -1.85
CA LYS A 50 4.70 -13.04 -2.98
C LYS A 50 4.59 -11.52 -2.86
N ALA A 51 4.21 -10.99 -1.70
CA ALA A 51 4.08 -9.56 -1.47
C ALA A 51 5.42 -8.82 -1.65
N ARG A 52 6.53 -9.42 -1.21
CA ARG A 52 7.89 -8.90 -1.44
C ARG A 52 8.28 -8.92 -2.91
N SER A 53 7.90 -9.96 -3.65
CA SER A 53 8.08 -10.02 -5.10
C SER A 53 7.29 -8.89 -5.80
N ILE A 54 6.03 -8.69 -5.41
CA ILE A 54 5.20 -7.60 -5.94
C ILE A 54 5.82 -6.24 -5.62
N TYR A 55 6.31 -6.04 -4.40
CA TYR A 55 7.00 -4.82 -4.03
C TYR A 55 8.24 -4.57 -4.90
N ALA A 56 9.08 -5.58 -5.09
CA ALA A 56 10.29 -5.44 -5.91
C ALA A 56 9.96 -5.10 -7.37
N ALA A 57 9.00 -5.80 -7.96
CA ALA A 57 8.55 -5.55 -9.33
C ALA A 57 7.92 -4.16 -9.49
N ALA A 58 7.02 -3.78 -8.57
CA ALA A 58 6.39 -2.46 -8.58
C ALA A 58 7.43 -1.35 -8.39
N GLN A 59 8.37 -1.53 -7.46
CA GLN A 59 9.44 -0.57 -7.21
C GLN A 59 10.33 -0.43 -8.44
N SER A 60 10.68 -1.51 -9.13
CA SER A 60 11.45 -1.45 -10.38
C SER A 60 10.71 -0.63 -11.43
N MET A 61 9.44 -0.97 -11.70
CA MET A 61 8.64 -0.26 -12.71
C MET A 61 8.46 1.23 -12.38
N ILE A 62 8.23 1.55 -11.11
CA ILE A 62 8.10 2.94 -10.66
C ILE A 62 9.44 3.68 -10.79
N THR A 63 10.55 3.06 -10.40
CA THR A 63 11.88 3.65 -10.55
C THR A 63 12.19 3.92 -12.02
N ASP A 64 11.90 2.98 -12.92
CA ASP A 64 12.11 3.17 -14.36
C ASP A 64 11.34 4.39 -14.88
N ILE A 65 10.09 4.58 -14.45
CA ILE A 65 9.29 5.75 -14.83
C ILE A 65 9.89 7.04 -14.24
N TYR A 66 10.26 7.01 -12.96
CA TYR A 66 10.86 8.15 -12.27
C TYR A 66 12.21 8.57 -12.89
N GLU A 67 13.06 7.63 -13.29
CA GLU A 67 14.36 7.94 -13.92
C GLU A 67 14.21 8.58 -15.30
N ASN A 68 13.17 8.19 -16.05
CA ASN A 68 12.90 8.75 -17.37
C ASN A 68 12.21 10.12 -17.31
N ASP A 69 11.36 10.36 -16.32
CA ASP A 69 10.66 11.65 -16.16
C ASP A 69 10.38 12.01 -14.68
N PRO A 70 11.40 12.46 -13.93
CA PRO A 70 11.26 12.76 -12.51
C PRO A 70 10.42 14.02 -12.25
N GLN A 71 10.26 14.90 -13.24
CA GLN A 71 9.55 16.18 -13.08
C GLN A 71 8.03 16.02 -13.14
N SER A 72 7.53 15.02 -13.86
CA SER A 72 6.09 14.69 -13.89
C SER A 72 5.65 13.81 -12.71
N PHE A 73 6.61 13.25 -11.96
CA PHE A 73 6.34 12.35 -10.86
C PHE A 73 5.68 13.08 -9.67
N ARG A 74 4.59 12.52 -9.15
CA ARG A 74 3.84 13.04 -7.99
C ARG A 74 3.51 11.89 -7.06
N GLU A 75 3.35 12.20 -5.77
CA GLU A 75 2.84 11.21 -4.83
C GLU A 75 1.48 10.68 -5.30
N GLY A 76 1.28 9.37 -5.20
CA GLY A 76 0.07 8.74 -5.70
C GLY A 76 -0.19 7.36 -5.13
N GLU A 77 -1.32 6.80 -5.56
CA GLU A 77 -1.80 5.49 -5.18
C GLU A 77 -2.18 4.72 -6.45
N ILE A 78 -1.86 3.42 -6.48
CA ILE A 78 -2.30 2.48 -7.51
C ILE A 78 -3.33 1.54 -6.86
N THR A 79 -4.54 1.51 -7.40
CA THR A 79 -5.60 0.58 -6.96
C THR A 79 -6.22 -0.16 -8.15
N PRO A 80 -6.84 -1.32 -7.94
CA PRO A 80 -7.56 -2.05 -9.01
C PRO A 80 -8.67 -1.24 -9.70
N LYS A 81 -9.19 -0.20 -9.05
CA LYS A 81 -10.31 0.61 -9.57
C LYS A 81 -9.84 1.86 -10.32
N GLU A 82 -8.82 2.52 -9.79
CA GLU A 82 -8.38 3.83 -10.28
C GLU A 82 -7.15 3.72 -11.19
N GLY A 83 -6.51 2.55 -11.23
CA GLY A 83 -5.21 2.38 -11.89
C GLY A 83 -4.14 3.20 -11.18
N GLY A 84 -3.04 3.50 -11.87
CA GLY A 84 -2.00 4.40 -11.36
C GLY A 84 -0.88 4.56 -12.37
N ILE A 85 0.29 5.01 -11.89
CA ILE A 85 1.46 5.26 -12.74
C ILE A 85 2.01 3.97 -13.39
N ILE A 86 1.71 2.82 -12.81
CA ILE A 86 1.95 1.50 -13.40
C ILE A 86 0.62 0.81 -13.65
N ASP A 87 0.55 0.03 -14.73
CA ASP A 87 -0.59 -0.85 -14.98
C ASP A 87 -0.53 -2.06 -14.05
N LEU A 88 -1.56 -2.19 -13.20
CA LEU A 88 -1.73 -3.30 -12.27
C LEU A 88 -1.79 -4.66 -12.96
N SER A 89 -2.31 -4.72 -14.19
CA SER A 89 -2.39 -5.97 -14.96
C SER A 89 -0.99 -6.44 -15.38
N SER A 90 -0.16 -5.50 -15.85
CA SER A 90 1.25 -5.76 -16.20
C SER A 90 2.07 -6.19 -14.97
N LEU A 91 1.88 -5.53 -13.82
CA LEU A 91 2.50 -5.94 -12.57
C LEU A 91 2.03 -7.33 -12.13
N ALA A 92 0.72 -7.61 -12.26
CA ALA A 92 0.13 -8.88 -11.90
C ALA A 92 0.70 -10.03 -12.73
N GLN A 93 0.83 -9.83 -14.05
CA GLN A 93 1.48 -10.79 -14.95
C GLN A 93 2.96 -11.01 -14.57
N ALA A 94 3.72 -9.94 -14.36
CA ALA A 94 5.14 -10.02 -14.03
C ALA A 94 5.43 -10.77 -12.72
N THR A 95 4.47 -10.76 -11.80
CA THR A 95 4.59 -11.38 -10.47
C THR A 95 3.78 -12.67 -10.34
N GLU A 96 3.16 -13.14 -11.43
CA GLU A 96 2.26 -14.30 -11.45
C GLU A 96 1.20 -14.23 -10.34
N THR A 97 0.59 -13.07 -10.15
CA THR A 97 -0.50 -12.85 -9.21
C THR A 97 -1.74 -12.36 -9.95
N GLU A 98 -2.89 -12.37 -9.29
CA GLU A 98 -4.09 -11.75 -9.83
C GLU A 98 -4.15 -10.28 -9.37
N ALA A 99 -4.51 -9.36 -10.27
CA ALA A 99 -4.53 -7.93 -9.97
C ALA A 99 -5.46 -7.56 -8.80
N ASN A 100 -6.54 -8.33 -8.59
CA ASN A 100 -7.49 -8.17 -7.47
C ASN A 100 -6.85 -8.45 -6.08
N HIS A 101 -5.74 -9.19 -6.01
CA HIS A 101 -5.01 -9.47 -4.78
C HIS A 101 -4.09 -8.32 -4.37
N ILE A 102 -3.71 -7.45 -5.31
CA ILE A 102 -2.98 -6.22 -5.02
C ILE A 102 -4.01 -5.12 -4.70
N LYS A 103 -4.15 -4.76 -3.42
CA LYS A 103 -5.22 -3.86 -2.98
C LYS A 103 -4.84 -2.39 -3.14
N SER A 104 -3.60 -2.05 -2.82
CA SER A 104 -3.10 -0.67 -2.88
C SER A 104 -1.57 -0.65 -2.89
N ILE A 105 -0.99 0.21 -3.72
CA ILE A 105 0.44 0.56 -3.69
C ILE A 105 0.52 2.08 -3.64
N LYS A 106 1.20 2.64 -2.63
CA LYS A 106 1.42 4.09 -2.51
C LYS A 106 2.90 4.42 -2.61
N TYR A 107 3.17 5.48 -3.33
CA TYR A 107 4.52 5.91 -3.66
C TYR A 107 4.67 7.41 -3.51
N THR A 108 5.85 7.83 -3.08
CA THR A 108 6.23 9.24 -2.93
C THR A 108 6.46 9.93 -4.27
N ASP A 109 6.56 11.25 -4.25
CA ASP A 109 7.02 12.07 -5.38
C ASP A 109 8.45 11.74 -5.87
N LYS A 110 9.19 10.90 -5.15
CA LYS A 110 10.54 10.41 -5.49
C LYS A 110 10.53 8.98 -6.05
N GLY A 111 9.37 8.44 -6.41
CA GLY A 111 9.25 7.07 -6.90
C GLY A 111 9.48 6.00 -5.83
N LEU A 112 9.46 6.33 -4.54
CA LEU A 112 9.66 5.33 -3.48
C LEU A 112 8.32 4.82 -2.96
N ILE A 113 8.14 3.50 -2.97
CA ILE A 113 6.98 2.87 -2.34
C ILE A 113 7.10 2.98 -0.81
N TYR A 114 6.07 3.52 -0.16
CA TYR A 114 5.99 3.58 1.30
C TYR A 114 4.85 2.72 1.87
N TYR A 115 3.95 2.25 1.01
CA TYR A 115 2.85 1.37 1.37
C TYR A 115 2.56 0.37 0.26
N LEU A 116 2.38 -0.90 0.62
CA LEU A 116 1.83 -1.92 -0.27
C LEU A 116 0.91 -2.84 0.54
N MET A 117 -0.28 -3.11 0.03
CA MET A 117 -1.21 -4.08 0.60
C MET A 117 -1.49 -5.17 -0.42
N TYR A 118 -1.12 -6.39 -0.06
CA TYR A 118 -1.41 -7.61 -0.79
C TYR A 118 -2.32 -8.49 0.06
N ASP A 119 -3.39 -9.00 -0.53
CA ASP A 119 -4.33 -9.89 0.13
C ASP A 119 -4.47 -11.13 -0.73
N SER A 120 -3.89 -12.24 -0.26
CA SER A 120 -3.93 -13.55 -0.93
C SER A 120 -5.26 -14.29 -0.77
N GLY A 121 -6.23 -13.73 -0.04
CA GLY A 121 -7.45 -14.41 0.40
C GLY A 121 -7.25 -15.40 1.56
N LYS A 122 -6.00 -15.56 2.04
CA LYS A 122 -5.63 -16.36 3.21
C LYS A 122 -4.82 -15.57 4.24
N ALA A 123 -4.00 -14.66 3.74
CA ALA A 123 -3.23 -13.72 4.52
C ALA A 123 -3.17 -12.37 3.79
N VAL A 124 -3.24 -11.30 4.58
CA VAL A 124 -2.98 -9.93 4.16
C VAL A 124 -1.57 -9.56 4.59
N VAL A 125 -0.76 -9.15 3.64
CA VAL A 125 0.60 -8.67 3.85
C VAL A 125 0.67 -7.19 3.53
N ILE A 126 1.18 -6.43 4.48
CA ILE A 126 1.27 -4.98 4.42
C ILE A 126 2.72 -4.56 4.60
N TYR A 127 3.26 -3.91 3.58
CA TYR A 127 4.44 -3.09 3.73
C TYR A 127 3.99 -1.68 4.11
N SER A 128 4.55 -1.12 5.19
CA SER A 128 4.34 0.28 5.55
C SER A 128 5.55 0.83 6.30
N ASN A 129 6.00 2.03 5.93
CA ASN A 129 7.08 2.74 6.62
C ASN A 129 8.35 1.88 6.86
N GLY A 130 8.78 1.12 5.83
CA GLY A 130 9.98 0.29 5.91
C GLY A 130 9.80 -1.05 6.64
N LYS A 131 8.57 -1.42 7.02
CA LYS A 131 8.29 -2.65 7.77
C LYS A 131 7.24 -3.51 7.07
N TRP A 132 7.44 -4.82 7.15
CA TRP A 132 6.49 -5.84 6.71
C TRP A 132 5.67 -6.33 7.89
N ASN A 133 4.36 -6.39 7.72
CA ASN A 133 3.43 -6.98 8.68
C ASN A 133 2.50 -7.92 7.94
N SER A 134 2.20 -9.06 8.55
CA SER A 134 1.40 -10.12 7.94
C SER A 134 0.30 -10.52 8.90
N LEU A 135 -0.89 -10.69 8.35
CA LEU A 135 -2.13 -10.84 9.09
C LEU A 135 -2.90 -11.99 8.47
N ASN A 136 -3.40 -12.86 9.32
CA ASN A 136 -4.15 -14.02 8.87
C ASN A 136 -5.62 -13.66 8.74
N GLN A 137 -6.28 -14.18 7.71
CA GLN A 137 -7.73 -14.09 7.53
C GLN A 137 -8.42 -15.37 8.01
#